data_AF-A0A8B6LK46-F1
#
_entry.id   AF-A0A8B6LK46-F1
#
_cell.length_a   1.000
_cell.length_b   1.000
_cell.length_c   1.000
_cell.angle_alpha   90.00
_cell.angle_beta   90.00
_cell.angle_gamma   90.00
#
_symmetry.space_group_name_H-M   'P 1'
#
loop_
_entity.id
_entity.type
_entity.pdbx_description
1 polymer ?
#
loop_
_entity_poly.entity_id
_entity_poly.type
_entity_poly.pdbx_seq_one_letter_code
_entity_poly.pdbx_strand_id
1 'polypeptide(L)'
;MGGEGGGVLADWIVDLGEHNGFIAQTTSVPGVAQRTGATIYYVELYPGAQAAADGGQPVLALMPLPGDVDIVLASELMEAGRAVQRGLVTRDRTTLIASTHRVYSIAEKSAMGDGRVDSAQLLAHADGAAKRFIRFDMAEAAERAGSVISAVLFGALAGAGVLPFSRAQFEATVERGGVGVKPSLKAFGAAFDRAQKAPDADASETAPPPAAKPAPQPRDPAVRALVERVQQFPASAHEILFEGVRRLIDYQDPAYAGTYLDRMQKIHALQANDDGRLAETTARHLALWMSYEDTARVAALKTRATRFERVRGEARVQSGQVLAINEYMHPRLQEICETLPGGIGRWLMNSSAPRRLVERFTKKGRVIQTSSLHGFMMLRCVAGMKRWRRSTMRFAEENRLIEQWLARIAQTAAFNPALAVEIAECQRLVKGYSDTHERGLRNYEVVMEAAQRAGTALAPATLRELRDAALADEHGHKLRAALAQHALA
;
A
#
# COMPACT_ATOMS: atom_id res chain seq x y z
N MET A 1 -12.94 -11.72 -2.39
CA MET A 1 -12.79 -11.10 -3.75
C MET A 1 -13.05 -12.10 -4.87
N GLY A 2 -13.34 -11.63 -6.09
CA GLY A 2 -13.47 -12.52 -7.26
C GLY A 2 -12.19 -13.33 -7.50
N GLY A 3 -12.32 -14.65 -7.63
CA GLY A 3 -11.19 -15.57 -7.84
C GLY A 3 -10.59 -16.19 -6.56
N GLU A 4 -11.10 -15.87 -5.38
CA GLU A 4 -10.61 -16.43 -4.09
C GLU A 4 -11.36 -17.68 -3.62
N GLY A 5 -12.20 -18.25 -4.48
CA GLY A 5 -12.96 -19.47 -4.15
C GLY A 5 -14.25 -19.21 -3.35
N GLY A 6 -14.81 -18.00 -3.41
CA GLY A 6 -16.12 -17.71 -2.77
C GLY A 6 -17.25 -18.61 -3.29
N GLY A 7 -17.27 -18.92 -4.59
CA GLY A 7 -18.22 -19.89 -5.16
C GLY A 7 -18.02 -21.30 -4.59
N VAL A 8 -16.77 -21.77 -4.55
CA VAL A 8 -16.44 -23.09 -3.94
C VAL A 8 -16.87 -23.16 -2.48
N LEU A 9 -16.69 -22.09 -1.72
CA LEU A 9 -17.15 -22.01 -0.33
C LEU A 9 -18.69 -22.08 -0.23
N ALA A 10 -19.40 -21.34 -1.08
CA ALA A 10 -20.86 -21.37 -1.11
C ALA A 10 -21.38 -22.77 -1.49
N ASP A 11 -20.78 -23.39 -2.51
CA ASP A 11 -21.12 -24.76 -2.95
C ASP A 11 -20.87 -25.78 -1.83
N TRP A 12 -19.78 -25.66 -1.07
CA TRP A 12 -19.53 -26.51 0.10
C TRP A 12 -20.55 -26.31 1.21
N ILE A 13 -21.05 -25.10 1.45
CA ILE A 13 -22.07 -24.86 2.48
C ILE A 13 -23.43 -25.43 2.05
N VAL A 14 -23.78 -25.28 0.77
CA VAL A 14 -25.00 -25.89 0.18
C VAL A 14 -24.92 -27.42 0.27
N ASP A 15 -23.82 -28.01 -0.22
CA ASP A 15 -23.59 -29.45 -0.19
C ASP A 15 -23.61 -30.02 1.24
N LEU A 16 -23.04 -29.28 2.20
CA LEU A 16 -23.11 -29.61 3.62
C LEU A 16 -24.56 -29.61 4.13
N GLY A 17 -25.35 -28.59 3.78
CA GLY A 17 -26.75 -28.52 4.19
C GLY A 17 -27.59 -29.65 3.64
N GLU A 18 -27.56 -29.86 2.32
CA GLU A 18 -28.39 -30.84 1.61
C GLU A 18 -28.09 -32.27 2.06
N HIS A 19 -26.82 -32.63 2.25
CA HIS A 19 -26.43 -33.96 2.75
C HIS A 19 -26.84 -34.20 4.21
N ASN A 20 -27.20 -33.16 4.95
CA ASN A 20 -27.58 -33.24 6.37
C ASN A 20 -29.04 -32.84 6.61
N GLY A 21 -29.89 -32.94 5.57
CA GLY A 21 -31.35 -32.80 5.69
C GLY A 21 -31.84 -31.35 5.73
N PHE A 22 -31.04 -30.40 5.24
CA PHE A 22 -31.47 -29.01 5.05
C PHE A 22 -31.85 -28.75 3.59
N ILE A 23 -32.81 -27.88 3.39
CA ILE A 23 -33.11 -27.26 2.10
C ILE A 23 -32.18 -26.06 1.99
N ALA A 24 -31.42 -25.98 0.89
CA ALA A 24 -30.42 -24.94 0.69
C ALA A 24 -30.72 -24.15 -0.59
N GLN A 25 -30.46 -22.85 -0.58
CA GLN A 25 -30.46 -22.01 -1.77
C GLN A 25 -29.23 -21.12 -1.75
N THR A 26 -28.59 -20.96 -2.92
CA THR A 26 -27.48 -20.03 -3.11
C THR A 26 -27.80 -19.04 -4.22
N THR A 27 -27.54 -17.75 -3.97
CA THR A 27 -27.59 -16.70 -4.99
C THR A 27 -26.26 -15.96 -5.00
N SER A 28 -25.76 -15.61 -6.18
CA SER A 28 -24.53 -14.82 -6.30
C SER A 28 -24.78 -13.51 -7.03
N VAL A 29 -24.22 -12.43 -6.47
CA VAL A 29 -24.21 -11.11 -7.10
C VAL A 29 -22.76 -10.81 -7.49
N PRO A 30 -22.40 -10.99 -8.77
CA PRO A 30 -21.03 -10.74 -9.23
C PRO A 30 -20.68 -9.26 -9.10
N GLY A 31 -19.46 -8.98 -8.65
CA GLY A 31 -18.93 -7.62 -8.67
C GLY A 31 -18.76 -7.12 -10.10
N VAL A 32 -19.08 -5.84 -10.34
CA VAL A 32 -19.08 -5.22 -11.70
C VAL A 32 -17.71 -5.16 -12.38
N ALA A 33 -16.61 -5.45 -11.67
CA ALA A 33 -15.30 -5.67 -12.29
C ALA A 33 -14.38 -6.56 -11.44
N GLN A 34 -13.51 -7.32 -12.11
CA GLN A 34 -12.40 -8.03 -11.47
C GLN A 34 -11.56 -7.02 -10.67
N ARG A 35 -11.43 -7.23 -9.36
CA ARG A 35 -10.63 -6.44 -8.41
C ARG A 35 -11.20 -5.07 -7.99
N THR A 36 -12.42 -4.71 -8.40
CA THR A 36 -13.09 -3.48 -7.91
C THR A 36 -14.35 -3.76 -7.09
N GLY A 37 -15.10 -4.82 -7.43
CA GLY A 37 -16.28 -5.27 -6.69
C GLY A 37 -16.04 -6.54 -5.88
N ALA A 38 -16.63 -6.61 -4.69
CA ALA A 38 -16.75 -7.88 -3.96
C ALA A 38 -17.91 -8.68 -4.58
N THR A 39 -17.67 -9.94 -4.94
CA THR A 39 -18.75 -10.86 -5.30
C THR A 39 -19.40 -11.35 -4.00
N ILE A 40 -20.71 -11.18 -3.89
CA ILE A 40 -21.47 -11.65 -2.73
C ILE A 40 -22.10 -12.99 -3.09
N TYR A 41 -21.90 -13.98 -2.23
CA TYR A 41 -22.64 -15.23 -2.25
C TYR A 41 -23.57 -15.23 -1.04
N TYR A 42 -24.86 -15.40 -1.27
CA TYR A 42 -25.87 -15.51 -0.24
C TYR A 42 -26.34 -16.97 -0.19
N VAL A 43 -26.25 -17.58 0.98
CA VAL A 43 -26.70 -18.96 1.21
C VAL A 43 -27.75 -18.95 2.31
N GLU A 44 -28.88 -19.59 2.05
CA GLU A 44 -29.94 -19.79 3.04
C GLU A 44 -30.13 -21.29 3.25
N LEU A 45 -30.17 -21.71 4.53
CA LEU A 45 -30.34 -23.09 4.94
C LEU A 45 -31.59 -23.20 5.82
N TYR A 46 -32.53 -24.05 5.44
CA TYR A 46 -33.75 -24.30 6.19
C TYR A 46 -33.84 -25.78 6.59
N PRO A 47 -34.08 -26.13 7.87
CA PRO A 47 -34.19 -27.52 8.29
C PRO A 47 -35.34 -28.23 7.56
N GLY A 48 -35.06 -29.32 6.82
CA GLY A 48 -36.08 -30.06 6.07
C GLY A 48 -37.14 -30.68 6.99
N ALA A 49 -36.76 -31.07 8.20
CA ALA A 49 -37.70 -31.54 9.22
C ALA A 49 -38.72 -30.47 9.63
N GLN A 50 -38.29 -29.20 9.69
CA GLN A 50 -39.18 -28.08 9.98
C GLN A 50 -40.12 -27.82 8.80
N ALA A 51 -39.60 -27.85 7.56
CA ALA A 51 -40.43 -27.69 6.36
C ALA A 51 -41.52 -28.76 6.26
N ALA A 52 -41.18 -30.00 6.60
CA ALA A 52 -42.14 -31.10 6.66
C ALA A 52 -43.19 -30.89 7.76
N ALA A 53 -42.79 -30.39 8.94
CA ALA A 53 -43.71 -30.09 10.04
C ALA A 53 -44.66 -28.93 9.69
N ASP A 54 -44.17 -27.92 8.95
CA ASP A 54 -44.95 -26.77 8.49
C ASP A 54 -45.86 -27.11 7.29
N GLY A 55 -45.71 -28.31 6.71
CA GLY A 55 -46.55 -28.82 5.62
C GLY A 55 -46.30 -28.15 4.26
N GLY A 56 -45.11 -27.57 4.03
CA GLY A 56 -44.82 -26.81 2.82
C GLY A 56 -43.34 -26.69 2.45
N GLN A 57 -43.08 -26.15 1.27
CA GLN A 57 -41.72 -25.79 0.82
C GLN A 57 -41.44 -24.34 1.22
N PRO A 58 -40.35 -24.05 1.94
CA PRO A 58 -39.99 -22.68 2.30
C PRO A 58 -39.62 -21.89 1.04
N VAL A 59 -40.01 -20.60 1.01
CA VAL A 59 -39.54 -19.65 -0.02
C VAL A 59 -38.32 -18.93 0.54
N LEU A 60 -37.15 -19.30 0.05
CA LEU A 60 -35.87 -18.74 0.50
C LEU A 60 -35.59 -17.42 -0.23
N ALA A 61 -34.98 -16.47 0.46
CA ALA A 61 -34.67 -15.16 -0.09
C ALA A 61 -33.61 -15.26 -1.20
N LEU A 62 -33.66 -14.32 -2.15
CA LEU A 62 -32.69 -14.22 -3.24
C LEU A 62 -31.50 -13.31 -2.88
N MET A 63 -31.59 -12.57 -1.79
CA MET A 63 -30.58 -11.60 -1.36
C MET A 63 -30.62 -11.41 0.15
N PRO A 64 -29.48 -11.10 0.79
CA PRO A 64 -29.43 -10.84 2.21
C PRO A 64 -30.15 -9.53 2.53
N LEU A 65 -30.99 -9.55 3.56
CA LEU A 65 -31.64 -8.36 4.10
C LEU A 65 -30.77 -7.77 5.22
N PRO A 66 -30.49 -6.44 5.23
CA PRO A 66 -29.81 -5.80 6.36
C PRO A 66 -30.52 -6.09 7.68
N GLY A 67 -29.76 -6.47 8.71
CA GLY A 67 -30.29 -6.86 10.02
C GLY A 67 -30.78 -8.32 10.13
N ASP A 68 -30.80 -9.08 9.04
CA ASP A 68 -31.40 -10.41 8.98
C ASP A 68 -30.40 -11.51 8.59
N VAL A 69 -29.10 -11.29 8.85
CA VAL A 69 -28.03 -12.22 8.48
C VAL A 69 -27.37 -12.80 9.73
N ASP A 70 -27.42 -14.12 9.86
CA ASP A 70 -26.84 -14.84 11.01
C ASP A 70 -25.32 -14.95 10.94
N ILE A 71 -24.77 -15.13 9.73
CA ILE A 71 -23.35 -15.39 9.51
C ILE A 71 -22.86 -14.60 8.31
N VAL A 72 -21.77 -13.86 8.51
CA VAL A 72 -21.06 -13.18 7.43
C VAL A 72 -19.64 -13.74 7.35
N LEU A 73 -19.27 -14.25 6.18
CA LEU A 73 -17.92 -14.72 5.87
C LEU A 73 -17.25 -13.71 4.92
N ALA A 74 -16.09 -13.18 5.29
CA ALA A 74 -15.34 -12.23 4.46
C ALA A 74 -13.91 -12.75 4.21
N SER A 75 -13.54 -12.92 2.94
CA SER A 75 -12.20 -13.40 2.61
C SER A 75 -11.14 -12.33 2.83
N GLU A 76 -11.50 -11.06 2.94
CA GLU A 76 -10.59 -9.93 3.14
C GLU A 76 -11.23 -8.83 4.04
N LEU A 77 -10.41 -8.04 4.74
CA LEU A 77 -10.88 -7.10 5.78
C LEU A 77 -11.73 -5.93 5.23
N MET A 78 -11.47 -5.41 4.03
CA MET A 78 -12.32 -4.42 3.38
C MET A 78 -13.71 -4.98 3.06
N GLU A 79 -13.81 -6.27 2.72
CA GLU A 79 -15.11 -6.93 2.51
C GLU A 79 -15.93 -6.99 3.80
N ALA A 80 -15.27 -7.30 4.93
CA ALA A 80 -15.90 -7.23 6.25
C ALA A 80 -16.39 -5.81 6.56
N GLY A 81 -15.55 -4.79 6.33
CA GLY A 81 -15.94 -3.39 6.50
C GLY A 81 -17.15 -2.98 5.66
N ARG A 82 -17.22 -3.44 4.40
CA ARG A 82 -18.38 -3.21 3.53
C ARG A 82 -19.63 -3.94 3.99
N ALA A 83 -19.50 -5.15 4.54
CA ALA A 83 -20.63 -5.89 5.09
C ALA A 83 -21.23 -5.17 6.31
N VAL A 84 -20.39 -4.63 7.19
CA VAL A 84 -20.78 -3.77 8.31
C VAL A 84 -21.47 -2.51 7.79
N GLN A 85 -20.87 -1.80 6.83
CA GLN A 85 -21.46 -0.58 6.25
C GLN A 85 -22.83 -0.82 5.61
N ARG A 86 -23.04 -2.00 5.02
CA ARG A 86 -24.33 -2.41 4.40
C ARG A 86 -25.38 -2.86 5.41
N GLY A 87 -25.07 -2.90 6.70
CA GLY A 87 -25.97 -3.39 7.74
C GLY A 87 -26.18 -4.91 7.72
N LEU A 88 -25.30 -5.66 7.05
CA LEU A 88 -25.36 -7.14 7.04
C LEU A 88 -24.78 -7.75 8.32
N VAL A 89 -24.06 -6.95 9.11
CA VAL A 89 -23.49 -7.37 10.38
C VAL A 89 -24.16 -6.58 11.49
N THR A 90 -24.83 -7.27 12.41
CA THR A 90 -25.47 -6.66 13.57
C THR A 90 -25.07 -7.31 14.89
N ARG A 91 -25.15 -6.51 15.95
CA ARG A 91 -24.64 -6.85 17.29
C ARG A 91 -25.50 -7.88 18.01
N ASP A 92 -26.77 -7.95 17.67
CA ASP A 92 -27.75 -8.86 18.26
C ASP A 92 -27.72 -10.26 17.62
N ARG A 93 -27.29 -10.37 16.36
CA ARG A 93 -27.46 -11.59 15.56
C ARG A 93 -26.17 -12.15 14.98
N THR A 94 -25.39 -11.33 14.29
CA THR A 94 -24.43 -11.82 13.30
C THR A 94 -23.12 -12.32 13.92
N THR A 95 -22.73 -13.54 13.56
CA THR A 95 -21.34 -14.00 13.69
C THR A 95 -20.56 -13.59 12.44
N LEU A 96 -19.61 -12.68 12.61
CA LEU A 96 -18.70 -12.24 11.55
C LEU A 96 -17.42 -13.09 11.60
N ILE A 97 -17.05 -13.69 10.48
CA ILE A 97 -15.80 -14.43 10.32
C ILE A 97 -15.04 -13.77 9.16
N ALA A 98 -13.89 -13.14 9.45
CA ALA A 98 -13.15 -12.40 8.44
C ALA A 98 -11.64 -12.63 8.50
N SER A 99 -11.01 -12.61 7.33
CA SER A 99 -9.56 -12.49 7.24
C SER A 99 -9.10 -11.07 7.58
N THR A 100 -8.01 -10.92 8.33
CA THR A 100 -7.43 -9.61 8.68
C THR A 100 -6.50 -9.02 7.63
N HIS A 101 -6.12 -9.82 6.63
CA HIS A 101 -5.24 -9.35 5.56
C HIS A 101 -5.92 -8.28 4.70
N ARG A 102 -5.09 -7.49 4.00
CA ARG A 102 -5.55 -6.41 3.12
C ARG A 102 -5.10 -6.62 1.69
N VAL A 103 -6.02 -6.46 0.76
CA VAL A 103 -5.69 -6.30 -0.67
C VAL A 103 -6.17 -4.93 -1.13
N TYR A 104 -5.24 -3.99 -1.23
CA TYR A 104 -5.59 -2.60 -1.54
C TYR A 104 -6.25 -2.49 -2.92
N SER A 105 -7.38 -1.78 -2.94
CA SER A 105 -8.15 -1.51 -4.15
C SER A 105 -7.39 -0.59 -5.11
N ILE A 106 -7.85 -0.51 -6.36
CA ILE A 106 -7.28 0.44 -7.33
C ILE A 106 -7.44 1.88 -6.83
N ALA A 107 -8.56 2.21 -6.17
CA ALA A 107 -8.76 3.55 -5.60
C ALA A 107 -7.69 3.89 -4.55
N GLU A 108 -7.38 2.96 -3.64
CA GLU A 108 -6.35 3.15 -2.61
C GLU A 108 -4.95 3.25 -3.21
N LYS A 109 -4.66 2.47 -4.28
CA LYS A 109 -3.36 2.46 -4.96
C LYS A 109 -3.13 3.68 -5.86
N SER A 110 -4.18 4.21 -6.46
CA SER A 110 -4.12 5.32 -7.41
C SER A 110 -4.22 6.69 -6.76
N ALA A 111 -4.51 6.77 -5.46
CA ALA A 111 -4.58 8.04 -4.74
C ALA A 111 -3.23 8.82 -4.81
N MET A 112 -3.30 10.15 -4.93
CA MET A 112 -2.09 10.96 -4.84
C MET A 112 -1.57 11.08 -3.39
N GLY A 113 -2.43 10.93 -2.39
CA GLY A 113 -2.03 10.85 -0.98
C GLY A 113 -1.74 9.42 -0.50
N ASP A 114 -1.80 9.23 0.82
CA ASP A 114 -2.01 7.89 1.37
C ASP A 114 -3.48 7.54 1.20
N GLY A 115 -3.79 6.71 0.19
CA GLY A 115 -5.16 6.30 -0.11
C GLY A 115 -5.64 5.12 0.72
N ARG A 116 -4.79 4.53 1.57
CA ARG A 116 -5.13 3.33 2.33
C ARG A 116 -6.18 3.65 3.39
N VAL A 117 -7.19 2.79 3.46
CA VAL A 117 -8.11 2.79 4.61
C VAL A 117 -7.41 2.20 5.83
N ASP A 118 -7.64 2.79 6.99
CA ASP A 118 -7.07 2.35 8.27
C ASP A 118 -7.64 0.98 8.69
N SER A 119 -6.78 -0.04 8.67
CA SER A 119 -7.14 -1.40 9.08
C SER A 119 -7.52 -1.49 10.56
N ALA A 120 -6.92 -0.69 11.43
CA ALA A 120 -7.22 -0.71 12.87
C ALA A 120 -8.64 -0.18 13.12
N GLN A 121 -9.03 0.88 12.42
CA GLN A 121 -10.41 1.37 12.46
C GLN A 121 -11.39 0.35 11.91
N LEU A 122 -11.09 -0.30 10.78
CA LEU A 122 -11.95 -1.35 10.23
C LEU A 122 -12.16 -2.51 11.21
N LEU A 123 -11.09 -2.96 11.88
CA LEU A 123 -11.17 -4.01 12.90
C LEU A 123 -12.02 -3.56 14.10
N ALA A 124 -11.79 -2.35 14.61
CA ALA A 124 -12.55 -1.81 15.74
C ALA A 124 -14.05 -1.64 15.41
N HIS A 125 -14.37 -1.17 14.21
CA HIS A 125 -15.75 -1.05 13.74
C HIS A 125 -16.42 -2.41 13.56
N ALA A 126 -15.70 -3.41 13.01
CA ALA A 126 -16.21 -4.77 12.85
C ALA A 126 -16.47 -5.44 14.21
N ASP A 127 -15.56 -5.26 15.16
CA ASP A 127 -15.67 -5.78 16.53
C ASP A 127 -16.88 -5.20 17.26
N GLY A 128 -17.11 -3.88 17.15
CA GLY A 128 -18.26 -3.22 17.76
C GLY A 128 -19.60 -3.51 17.08
N ALA A 129 -19.60 -3.94 15.81
CA ALA A 129 -20.80 -4.18 15.01
C ALA A 129 -21.31 -5.63 15.06
N ALA A 130 -20.43 -6.62 15.26
CA ALA A 130 -20.80 -8.04 15.24
C ALA A 130 -21.22 -8.55 16.64
N LYS A 131 -22.11 -9.55 16.69
CA LYS A 131 -22.38 -10.31 17.93
C LYS A 131 -21.17 -11.09 18.39
N ARG A 132 -20.48 -11.72 17.43
CA ARG A 132 -19.21 -12.43 17.62
C ARG A 132 -18.33 -12.17 16.41
N PHE A 133 -17.08 -11.82 16.65
CA PHE A 133 -16.11 -11.59 15.59
C PHE A 133 -14.95 -12.58 15.68
N ILE A 134 -14.82 -13.45 14.68
CA ILE A 134 -13.70 -14.39 14.52
C ILE A 134 -12.79 -13.82 13.43
N ARG A 135 -11.54 -13.55 13.79
CA ARG A 135 -10.58 -12.90 12.90
C ARG A 135 -9.17 -13.40 13.10
N PHE A 136 -8.46 -13.58 11.99
CA PHE A 136 -7.01 -13.82 11.92
C PHE A 136 -6.57 -13.70 10.45
N ASP A 137 -5.26 -13.79 10.17
CA ASP A 137 -4.79 -13.78 8.79
C ASP A 137 -5.08 -15.14 8.11
N MET A 138 -6.25 -15.23 7.47
CA MET A 138 -6.70 -16.44 6.78
C MET A 138 -5.96 -16.66 5.46
N ALA A 139 -5.42 -15.60 4.85
CA ALA A 139 -4.65 -15.71 3.62
C ALA A 139 -3.29 -16.35 3.92
N GLU A 140 -2.62 -15.88 4.97
CA GLU A 140 -1.38 -16.47 5.44
C GLU A 140 -1.58 -17.91 5.93
N ALA A 141 -2.68 -18.19 6.66
CA ALA A 141 -3.01 -19.54 7.09
C ALA A 141 -3.20 -20.49 5.89
N ALA A 142 -3.86 -20.03 4.83
CA ALA A 142 -4.03 -20.81 3.60
C ALA A 142 -2.68 -21.07 2.91
N GLU A 143 -1.83 -20.04 2.80
CA GLU A 143 -0.49 -20.16 2.21
C GLU A 143 0.39 -21.15 2.97
N ARG A 144 0.46 -21.04 4.30
CA ARG A 144 1.22 -21.97 5.16
C ARG A 144 0.72 -23.42 5.03
N ALA A 145 -0.59 -23.61 4.81
CA ALA A 145 -1.18 -24.92 4.59
C ALA A 145 -1.00 -25.44 3.15
N GLY A 146 -0.59 -24.59 2.21
CA GLY A 146 -0.55 -24.91 0.77
C GLY A 146 -1.93 -25.06 0.15
N SER A 147 -2.92 -24.31 0.65
CA SER A 147 -4.33 -24.40 0.28
C SER A 147 -4.94 -23.05 -0.10
N VAL A 148 -6.26 -23.00 -0.27
CA VAL A 148 -7.04 -21.82 -0.62
C VAL A 148 -7.76 -21.24 0.60
N ILE A 149 -8.03 -19.94 0.57
CA ILE A 149 -8.68 -19.23 1.68
C ILE A 149 -10.10 -19.73 1.97
N SER A 150 -10.80 -20.27 0.97
CA SER A 150 -12.12 -20.89 1.16
C SER A 150 -12.07 -22.07 2.13
N ALA A 151 -11.00 -22.88 2.13
CA ALA A 151 -10.84 -23.98 3.08
C ALA A 151 -10.62 -23.48 4.51
N VAL A 152 -9.90 -22.37 4.68
CA VAL A 152 -9.70 -21.72 5.97
C VAL A 152 -11.01 -21.11 6.49
N LEU A 153 -11.77 -20.41 5.64
CA LEU A 153 -13.08 -19.87 5.99
C LEU A 153 -14.07 -20.97 6.38
N PHE A 154 -14.09 -22.09 5.63
CA PHE A 154 -14.94 -23.23 5.94
C PHE A 154 -14.57 -23.88 7.29
N GLY A 155 -13.27 -24.01 7.57
CA GLY A 155 -12.79 -24.47 8.88
C GLY A 155 -13.13 -23.51 10.01
N ALA A 156 -12.98 -22.21 9.80
CA ALA A 156 -13.36 -21.20 10.79
C ALA A 156 -14.87 -21.19 11.05
N LEU A 157 -15.71 -21.37 10.02
CA LEU A 157 -17.16 -21.55 10.15
C LEU A 157 -17.51 -22.77 11.00
N ALA A 158 -16.87 -23.92 10.73
CA ALA A 158 -17.05 -25.12 11.53
C ALA A 158 -16.60 -24.92 12.99
N GLY A 159 -15.46 -24.28 13.21
CA GLY A 159 -14.92 -24.00 14.55
C GLY A 159 -15.71 -22.94 15.31
N ALA A 160 -16.44 -22.07 14.61
CA ALA A 160 -17.35 -21.11 15.24
C ALA A 160 -18.51 -21.81 15.96
N GLY A 161 -18.91 -23.00 15.52
CA GLY A 161 -19.99 -23.78 16.14
C GLY A 161 -21.37 -23.14 16.01
N VAL A 162 -21.57 -22.32 14.97
CA VAL A 162 -22.82 -21.57 14.72
C VAL A 162 -23.80 -22.31 13.82
N LEU A 163 -23.35 -23.37 13.14
CA LEU A 163 -24.20 -24.26 12.35
C LEU A 163 -24.40 -25.59 13.06
N PRO A 164 -25.56 -26.25 12.90
CA PRO A 164 -25.91 -27.50 13.59
C PRO A 164 -25.27 -28.74 12.95
N PHE A 165 -24.00 -28.65 12.53
CA PHE A 165 -23.26 -29.74 11.89
C PHE A 165 -21.98 -30.06 12.65
N SER A 166 -21.65 -31.34 12.73
CA SER A 166 -20.42 -31.85 13.34
C SER A 166 -19.20 -31.59 12.44
N ARG A 167 -18.02 -31.51 13.06
CA ARG A 167 -16.74 -31.41 12.33
C ARG A 167 -16.58 -32.49 11.25
N ALA A 168 -16.99 -33.73 11.53
CA ALA A 168 -16.92 -34.83 10.58
C ALA A 168 -17.79 -34.60 9.33
N GLN A 169 -18.97 -33.98 9.47
CA GLN A 169 -19.82 -33.62 8.34
C GLN A 169 -19.19 -32.52 7.46
N PHE A 170 -18.51 -31.54 8.07
CA PHE A 170 -17.71 -30.57 7.33
C PHE A 170 -16.54 -31.24 6.59
N GLU A 171 -15.76 -32.09 7.26
CA GLU A 171 -14.62 -32.78 6.63
C GLU A 171 -15.07 -33.67 5.46
N ALA A 172 -16.18 -34.40 5.60
CA ALA A 172 -16.76 -35.21 4.53
C ALA A 172 -17.18 -34.35 3.30
N THR A 173 -17.59 -33.10 3.52
CA THR A 173 -17.94 -32.17 2.43
C THR A 173 -16.71 -31.77 1.61
N VAL A 174 -15.58 -31.52 2.28
CA VAL A 174 -14.30 -31.25 1.62
C VAL A 174 -13.83 -32.46 0.81
N GLU A 175 -14.03 -33.67 1.34
CA GLU A 175 -13.70 -34.93 0.65
C GLU A 175 -14.53 -35.15 -0.61
N ARG A 176 -15.85 -34.90 -0.57
CA ARG A 176 -16.74 -34.97 -1.74
C ARG A 176 -16.35 -34.00 -2.85
N GLY A 177 -15.82 -32.82 -2.49
CA GLY A 177 -15.34 -31.83 -3.46
C GLY A 177 -14.16 -32.30 -4.33
N GLY A 178 -13.41 -33.33 -3.92
CA GLY A 178 -12.42 -34.05 -4.74
C GLY A 178 -11.14 -33.29 -5.15
N VAL A 179 -11.14 -31.95 -5.11
CA VAL A 179 -10.01 -31.11 -5.55
C VAL A 179 -9.19 -30.66 -4.35
N GLY A 180 -7.89 -31.02 -4.33
CA GLY A 180 -6.96 -30.52 -3.30
C GLY A 180 -7.33 -30.94 -1.87
N VAL A 181 -8.03 -32.07 -1.70
CA VAL A 181 -8.62 -32.54 -0.44
C VAL A 181 -7.64 -32.49 0.73
N LYS A 182 -6.43 -33.06 0.59
CA LYS A 182 -5.42 -33.10 1.66
C LYS A 182 -4.99 -31.70 2.14
N PRO A 183 -4.52 -30.79 1.26
CA PRO A 183 -4.27 -29.39 1.64
C PRO A 183 -5.49 -28.67 2.23
N SER A 184 -6.69 -28.89 1.67
CA SER A 184 -7.93 -28.29 2.16
C SER A 184 -8.29 -28.75 3.58
N LEU A 185 -8.20 -30.04 3.88
CA LEU A 185 -8.43 -30.58 5.23
C LEU A 185 -7.39 -30.08 6.24
N LYS A 186 -6.12 -29.95 5.82
CA LYS A 186 -5.07 -29.36 6.67
C LYS A 186 -5.39 -27.90 7.02
N ALA A 187 -5.76 -27.10 6.02
CA ALA A 187 -6.14 -25.70 6.20
C ALA A 187 -7.41 -25.56 7.06
N PHE A 188 -8.41 -26.39 6.77
CA PHE A 188 -9.67 -26.49 7.52
C PHE A 188 -9.41 -26.79 9.00
N GLY A 189 -8.63 -27.82 9.32
CA GLY A 189 -8.36 -28.22 10.70
C GLY A 189 -7.64 -27.12 11.49
N ALA A 190 -6.61 -26.49 10.90
CA ALA A 190 -5.89 -25.39 11.53
C ALA A 190 -6.82 -24.18 11.81
N ALA A 191 -7.73 -23.88 10.89
CA ALA A 191 -8.69 -22.80 11.03
C ALA A 191 -9.79 -23.10 12.05
N PHE A 192 -10.27 -24.36 12.10
CA PHE A 192 -11.22 -24.85 13.08
C PHE A 192 -10.68 -24.67 14.50
N ASP A 193 -9.46 -25.17 14.75
CA ASP A 193 -8.83 -25.09 16.06
C ASP A 193 -8.57 -23.63 16.47
N ARG A 194 -8.28 -22.74 15.51
CA ARG A 194 -8.09 -21.30 15.77
C ARG A 194 -9.41 -20.59 16.07
N ALA A 195 -10.49 -20.91 15.36
CA ALA A 195 -11.81 -20.31 15.58
C ALA A 195 -12.46 -20.73 16.91
N GLN A 196 -12.08 -21.89 17.46
CA GLN A 196 -12.51 -22.33 18.79
C GLN A 196 -11.78 -21.60 19.93
N LYS A 197 -10.57 -21.10 19.70
CA LYS A 197 -9.85 -20.29 20.69
C LYS A 197 -10.54 -18.93 20.80
N ALA A 198 -10.76 -18.47 22.04
CA ALA A 198 -11.45 -17.22 22.31
C ALA A 198 -10.81 -16.02 21.58
N PRO A 199 -11.60 -15.01 21.18
CA PRO A 199 -11.14 -13.84 20.40
C PRO A 199 -10.03 -13.02 21.10
N ASP A 200 -9.83 -13.20 22.41
CA ASP A 200 -8.82 -12.50 23.19
C ASP A 200 -7.37 -12.94 22.93
N ALA A 201 -7.15 -14.09 22.28
CA ALA A 201 -5.79 -14.58 22.02
C ALA A 201 -5.04 -13.80 20.93
N ASP A 202 -5.75 -13.12 20.00
CA ASP A 202 -5.15 -12.34 18.91
C ASP A 202 -5.43 -10.82 19.04
N ALA A 203 -6.22 -10.39 20.02
CA ALA A 203 -6.35 -8.95 20.36
C ALA A 203 -5.03 -8.36 20.91
N SER A 204 -4.07 -9.22 21.27
CA SER A 204 -2.74 -8.84 21.76
C SER A 204 -1.58 -9.25 20.84
N GLU A 205 -1.82 -9.46 19.53
CA GLU A 205 -0.79 -9.13 18.53
C GLU A 205 -0.92 -7.64 18.14
N THR A 206 -1.12 -6.77 19.14
CA THR A 206 -0.27 -5.57 19.16
C THR A 206 1.13 -6.14 19.21
N ALA A 207 1.81 -6.20 18.06
CA ALA A 207 3.23 -6.47 18.02
C ALA A 207 3.84 -5.69 19.19
N PRO A 208 4.55 -6.34 20.14
CA PRO A 208 5.13 -5.64 21.28
C PRO A 208 5.81 -4.40 20.71
N PRO A 209 5.62 -3.20 21.32
CA PRO A 209 6.19 -1.96 20.80
C PRO A 209 7.62 -2.30 20.43
N PRO A 210 7.99 -2.17 19.13
CA PRO A 210 9.15 -2.85 18.60
C PRO A 210 10.30 -2.54 19.53
N ALA A 211 10.81 -3.57 20.22
CA ALA A 211 11.92 -3.40 21.13
C ALA A 211 12.97 -2.60 20.38
N ALA A 212 13.40 -1.46 20.96
CA ALA A 212 14.23 -0.47 20.28
C ALA A 212 15.30 -1.21 19.48
N LYS A 213 15.15 -1.22 18.15
CA LYS A 213 16.00 -2.07 17.32
C LYS A 213 17.43 -1.61 17.57
N PRO A 214 18.35 -2.51 17.93
CA PRO A 214 19.72 -2.13 18.20
C PRO A 214 20.26 -1.39 16.97
N ALA A 215 21.04 -0.34 17.21
CA ALA A 215 21.62 0.44 16.14
C ALA A 215 22.36 -0.49 15.16
N PRO A 216 22.22 -0.29 13.83
CA PRO A 216 22.83 -1.15 12.85
C PRO A 216 24.35 -1.17 13.01
N GLN A 217 24.98 -2.35 12.94
CA GLN A 217 26.43 -2.52 13.06
C GLN A 217 27.05 -2.89 11.70
N PRO A 218 27.26 -1.91 10.80
CA PRO A 218 27.83 -2.16 9.49
C PRO A 218 29.32 -2.55 9.57
N ARG A 219 29.73 -3.42 8.66
CA ARG A 219 31.14 -3.82 8.50
C ARG A 219 31.99 -2.74 7.82
N ASP A 220 31.39 -1.97 6.91
CA ASP A 220 32.06 -0.90 6.17
C ASP A 220 32.35 0.30 7.09
N PRO A 221 33.61 0.78 7.19
CA PRO A 221 33.98 1.91 8.05
C PRO A 221 33.27 3.22 7.72
N ALA A 222 33.04 3.52 6.44
CA ALA A 222 32.37 4.75 6.02
C ALA A 222 30.88 4.72 6.42
N VAL A 223 30.26 3.55 6.35
CA VAL A 223 28.86 3.38 6.82
C VAL A 223 28.79 3.42 8.35
N ARG A 224 29.79 2.88 9.06
CA ARG A 224 29.85 2.97 10.53
C ARG A 224 29.93 4.41 11.01
N ALA A 225 30.75 5.23 10.37
CA ALA A 225 30.83 6.66 10.68
C ALA A 225 29.49 7.37 10.48
N LEU A 226 28.69 6.99 9.46
CA LEU A 226 27.33 7.53 9.28
C LEU A 226 26.38 7.10 10.40
N VAL A 227 26.47 5.85 10.86
CA VAL A 227 25.66 5.34 11.99
C VAL A 227 25.98 6.11 13.28
N GLU A 228 27.26 6.32 13.57
CA GLU A 228 27.71 7.11 14.73
C GLU A 228 27.21 8.55 14.65
N ARG A 229 27.21 9.16 13.46
CA ARG A 229 26.62 10.50 13.25
C ARG A 229 25.13 10.54 13.52
N VAL A 230 24.37 9.49 13.17
CA VAL A 230 22.91 9.44 13.46
C VAL A 230 22.67 9.45 14.97
N GLN A 231 23.55 8.83 15.77
CA GLN A 231 23.41 8.80 17.23
C GLN A 231 23.55 10.18 17.89
N GLN A 232 24.04 11.20 17.17
CA GLN A 232 24.12 12.58 17.66
C GLN A 232 22.77 13.33 17.59
N PHE A 233 21.77 12.77 16.90
CA PHE A 233 20.43 13.34 16.80
C PHE A 233 19.51 12.87 17.95
N PRO A 234 18.32 13.48 18.13
CA PRO A 234 17.34 12.99 19.11
C PRO A 234 16.90 11.56 18.81
N ALA A 235 16.72 10.76 19.88
CA ALA A 235 16.36 9.35 19.75
C ALA A 235 15.06 9.10 18.96
N SER A 236 14.10 10.04 19.03
CA SER A 236 12.85 10.00 18.25
C SER A 236 13.08 9.97 16.73
N ALA A 237 14.18 10.56 16.24
CA ALA A 237 14.49 10.62 14.81
C ALA A 237 15.40 9.48 14.33
N HIS A 238 15.99 8.67 15.23
CA HIS A 238 17.01 7.67 14.88
C HIS A 238 16.52 6.66 13.85
N GLU A 239 15.32 6.11 14.03
CA GLU A 239 14.76 5.11 13.12
C GLU A 239 14.68 5.63 11.68
N ILE A 240 14.15 6.84 11.52
CA ILE A 240 14.00 7.47 10.21
C ILE A 240 15.36 7.87 9.62
N LEU A 241 16.27 8.40 10.45
CA LEU A 241 17.60 8.78 10.00
C LEU A 241 18.40 7.57 9.52
N PHE A 242 18.35 6.44 10.22
CA PHE A 242 18.99 5.20 9.77
C PHE A 242 18.41 4.70 8.44
N GLU A 243 17.08 4.72 8.29
CA GLU A 243 16.44 4.36 7.02
C GLU A 243 16.78 5.34 5.89
N GLY A 244 16.87 6.64 6.19
CA GLY A 244 17.30 7.67 5.25
C GLY A 244 18.73 7.45 4.77
N VAL A 245 19.66 7.18 5.69
CA VAL A 245 21.05 6.83 5.38
C VAL A 245 21.12 5.59 4.50
N ARG A 246 20.44 4.50 4.90
CA ARG A 246 20.38 3.24 4.13
C ARG A 246 19.85 3.48 2.71
N ARG A 247 18.76 4.23 2.60
CA ARG A 247 18.12 4.57 1.33
C ARG A 247 19.05 5.38 0.43
N LEU A 248 19.80 6.34 0.97
CA LEU A 248 20.66 7.22 0.19
C LEU A 248 21.98 6.57 -0.22
N ILE A 249 22.49 5.61 0.57
CA ILE A 249 23.61 4.74 0.15
C ILE A 249 23.19 3.89 -1.05
N ASP A 250 22.03 3.22 -0.96
CA ASP A 250 21.48 2.43 -2.08
C ASP A 250 21.19 3.31 -3.30
N TYR A 251 20.63 4.49 -3.07
CA TYR A 251 20.35 5.47 -4.12
C TYR A 251 21.62 5.94 -4.82
N GLN A 252 22.61 6.46 -4.08
CA GLN A 252 23.81 7.12 -4.60
C GLN A 252 25.10 6.48 -4.05
N ASP A 253 25.57 6.88 -2.87
CA ASP A 253 26.80 6.43 -2.23
C ASP A 253 26.86 6.94 -0.76
N PRO A 254 27.82 6.47 0.07
CA PRO A 254 27.98 6.95 1.44
C PRO A 254 28.23 8.46 1.56
N ALA A 255 28.92 9.07 0.60
CA ALA A 255 29.17 10.51 0.63
C ALA A 255 27.87 11.32 0.50
N TYR A 256 26.96 10.88 -0.36
CA TYR A 256 25.63 11.51 -0.51
C TYR A 256 24.73 11.31 0.71
N ALA A 257 24.81 10.16 1.37
CA ALA A 257 24.17 9.96 2.68
C ALA A 257 24.76 10.89 3.76
N GLY A 258 26.06 11.18 3.69
CA GLY A 258 26.70 12.22 4.50
C GLY A 258 26.08 13.60 4.28
N THR A 259 25.86 14.01 3.02
CA THR A 259 25.18 15.27 2.68
C THR A 259 23.78 15.37 3.26
N TYR A 260 23.05 14.26 3.35
CA TYR A 260 21.74 14.21 4.02
C TYR A 260 21.86 14.50 5.51
N LEU A 261 22.82 13.88 6.19
CA LEU A 261 23.07 14.16 7.61
C LEU A 261 23.57 15.60 7.83
N ASP A 262 24.36 16.17 6.90
CA ASP A 262 24.80 17.58 6.97
C ASP A 262 23.59 18.53 6.91
N ARG A 263 22.61 18.22 6.05
CA ARG A 263 21.35 18.99 5.95
C ARG A 263 20.50 18.82 7.20
N MET A 264 20.36 17.60 7.71
CA MET A 264 19.62 17.34 8.95
C MET A 264 20.25 18.01 10.15
N GLN A 265 21.59 18.11 10.20
CA GLN A 265 22.29 18.83 11.26
C GLN A 265 21.87 20.30 11.33
N LYS A 266 21.66 20.95 10.18
CA LYS A 266 21.17 22.35 10.12
C LYS A 266 19.77 22.48 10.72
N ILE A 267 18.90 21.49 10.49
CA ILE A 267 17.54 21.46 11.06
C ILE A 267 17.58 21.17 12.56
N HIS A 268 18.42 20.21 12.98
CA HIS A 268 18.60 19.87 14.38
C HIS A 268 19.14 21.07 15.19
N ALA A 269 20.04 21.87 14.60
CA ALA A 269 20.59 23.07 15.21
C ALA A 269 19.55 24.19 15.47
N LEU A 270 18.35 24.12 14.88
CA LEU A 270 17.28 25.07 15.15
C LEU A 270 16.67 24.92 16.55
N GLN A 271 16.88 23.76 17.20
CA GLN A 271 16.37 23.47 18.55
C GLN A 271 14.88 23.83 18.73
N ALA A 272 14.05 23.47 17.74
CA ALA A 272 12.62 23.72 17.79
C ALA A 272 11.98 23.04 19.02
N ASN A 273 11.12 23.75 19.73
CA ASN A 273 10.41 23.23 20.90
C ASN A 273 9.14 22.47 20.46
N ASP A 274 9.31 21.29 19.86
CA ASP A 274 8.23 20.51 19.25
C ASP A 274 8.37 18.98 19.44
N ASP A 275 9.07 18.57 20.51
CA ASP A 275 9.37 17.17 20.84
C ASP A 275 10.11 16.39 19.72
N GLY A 276 10.78 17.10 18.81
CA GLY A 276 11.55 16.52 17.71
C GLY A 276 10.72 16.19 16.46
N ARG A 277 9.45 16.60 16.41
CA ARG A 277 8.56 16.36 15.27
C ARG A 277 9.10 16.96 13.97
N LEU A 278 9.64 18.17 14.00
CA LEU A 278 10.24 18.80 12.83
C LEU A 278 11.43 18.00 12.30
N ALA A 279 12.32 17.56 13.19
CA ALA A 279 13.46 16.74 12.80
C ALA A 279 13.02 15.40 12.20
N GLU A 280 12.02 14.74 12.80
CA GLU A 280 11.45 13.50 12.29
C GLU A 280 10.81 13.67 10.90
N THR A 281 9.91 14.64 10.76
CA THR A 281 9.21 14.93 9.50
C THR A 281 10.19 15.35 8.40
N THR A 282 11.13 16.26 8.70
CA THR A 282 12.14 16.68 7.73
C THR A 282 13.08 15.54 7.34
N ALA A 283 13.51 14.69 8.29
CA ALA A 283 14.34 13.52 7.98
C ALA A 283 13.66 12.61 6.95
N ARG A 284 12.39 12.26 7.22
CA ARG A 284 11.60 11.39 6.35
C ARG A 284 11.50 11.95 4.93
N HIS A 285 11.04 13.19 4.82
CA HIS A 285 10.73 13.80 3.53
C HIS A 285 11.97 14.25 2.77
N LEU A 286 13.04 14.65 3.47
CA LEU A 286 14.32 14.95 2.85
C LEU A 286 14.96 13.70 2.25
N ALA A 287 14.93 12.57 2.96
CA ALA A 287 15.45 11.30 2.43
C ALA A 287 14.68 10.87 1.17
N LEU A 288 13.35 11.05 1.15
CA LEU A 288 12.51 10.78 -0.01
C LEU A 288 12.86 11.71 -1.19
N TRP A 289 12.92 13.03 -0.97
CA TRP A 289 13.22 13.99 -2.03
C TRP A 289 14.63 13.82 -2.58
N MET A 290 15.63 13.63 -1.71
CA MET A 290 17.01 13.37 -2.13
C MET A 290 17.20 12.08 -2.94
N SER A 291 16.21 11.17 -2.92
CA SER A 291 16.21 9.90 -3.65
C SER A 291 15.07 9.79 -4.67
N TYR A 292 14.79 10.90 -5.36
CA TYR A 292 13.82 11.00 -6.44
C TYR A 292 14.06 9.97 -7.56
N GLU A 293 12.98 9.61 -8.27
CA GLU A 293 13.00 8.57 -9.30
C GLU A 293 13.50 9.12 -10.65
N ASP A 294 14.81 9.09 -10.84
CA ASP A 294 15.43 9.37 -12.14
C ASP A 294 15.55 8.13 -13.04
N THR A 295 15.83 8.33 -14.32
CA THR A 295 15.98 7.26 -15.31
C THR A 295 16.98 6.20 -14.85
N ALA A 296 18.11 6.60 -14.25
CA ALA A 296 19.11 5.67 -13.74
C ALA A 296 18.58 4.83 -12.57
N ARG A 297 17.83 5.43 -11.64
CA ARG A 297 17.19 4.75 -10.51
C ARG A 297 16.11 3.79 -10.98
N VAL A 298 15.24 4.21 -11.89
CA VAL A 298 14.18 3.37 -12.46
C VAL A 298 14.79 2.16 -13.18
N ALA A 299 15.83 2.37 -14.00
CA ALA A 299 16.53 1.28 -14.67
C ALA A 299 17.25 0.34 -13.69
N ALA A 300 17.86 0.89 -12.62
CA ALA A 300 18.46 0.09 -11.56
C ALA A 300 17.41 -0.79 -10.87
N LEU A 301 16.24 -0.23 -10.50
CA LEU A 301 15.14 -0.96 -9.88
C LEU A 301 14.60 -2.08 -10.77
N LYS A 302 14.47 -1.85 -12.08
CA LYS A 302 14.00 -2.85 -13.06
C LYS A 302 15.00 -4.01 -13.25
N THR A 303 16.28 -3.79 -12.99
CA THR A 303 17.36 -4.78 -13.17
C THR A 303 17.81 -5.48 -11.87
N ARG A 304 17.18 -5.21 -10.71
CA ARG A 304 17.56 -5.84 -9.42
C ARG A 304 17.18 -7.32 -9.37
N ALA A 305 18.10 -8.17 -8.90
CA ALA A 305 17.83 -9.60 -8.68
C ALA A 305 16.59 -9.84 -7.80
N THR A 306 16.46 -9.11 -6.69
CA THR A 306 15.31 -9.21 -5.78
C THR A 306 13.97 -8.92 -6.47
N ARG A 307 13.97 -8.11 -7.53
CA ARG A 307 12.77 -7.87 -8.34
C ARG A 307 12.41 -9.11 -9.15
N PHE A 308 13.39 -9.75 -9.79
CA PHE A 308 13.16 -10.97 -10.57
C PHE A 308 12.64 -12.10 -9.68
N GLU A 309 13.23 -12.26 -8.49
CA GLU A 309 12.77 -13.23 -7.48
C GLU A 309 11.32 -12.97 -7.07
N ARG A 310 11.00 -11.71 -6.74
CA ARG A 310 9.63 -11.31 -6.40
C ARG A 310 8.63 -11.58 -7.53
N VAL A 311 8.94 -11.17 -8.77
CA VAL A 311 8.05 -11.39 -9.92
C VAL A 311 7.88 -12.90 -10.19
N ARG A 312 8.94 -13.70 -10.02
CA ARG A 312 8.87 -15.15 -10.14
C ARG A 312 7.96 -15.77 -9.08
N GLY A 313 8.06 -15.31 -7.84
CA GLY A 313 7.19 -15.72 -6.74
C GLY A 313 5.73 -15.34 -6.99
N GLU A 314 5.46 -14.08 -7.35
CA GLU A 314 4.12 -13.58 -7.67
C GLU A 314 3.48 -14.35 -8.84
N ALA A 315 4.28 -14.71 -9.86
CA ALA A 315 3.81 -15.49 -11.01
C ALA A 315 3.78 -17.01 -10.77
N ARG A 316 4.18 -17.50 -9.59
CA ARG A 316 4.23 -18.93 -9.21
C ARG A 316 4.88 -19.83 -10.27
N VAL A 317 5.98 -19.34 -10.87
CA VAL A 317 6.68 -20.01 -11.96
C VAL A 317 7.24 -21.35 -11.49
N GLN A 318 6.87 -22.44 -12.16
CA GLN A 318 7.32 -23.79 -11.84
C GLN A 318 8.72 -24.08 -12.39
N SER A 319 9.36 -25.14 -11.88
CA SER A 319 10.62 -25.62 -12.45
C SER A 319 10.44 -25.97 -13.94
N GLY A 320 11.36 -25.51 -14.78
CA GLY A 320 11.31 -25.69 -16.24
C GLY A 320 10.45 -24.68 -17.01
N GLN A 321 9.70 -23.79 -16.34
CA GLN A 321 8.95 -22.73 -17.02
C GLN A 321 9.82 -21.49 -17.26
N VAL A 322 9.67 -20.89 -18.45
CA VAL A 322 10.37 -19.66 -18.84
C VAL A 322 9.47 -18.46 -18.55
N LEU A 323 10.02 -17.46 -17.87
CA LEU A 323 9.34 -16.19 -17.58
C LEU A 323 9.89 -15.06 -18.45
N ALA A 324 9.01 -14.40 -19.21
CA ALA A 324 9.33 -13.18 -19.93
C ALA A 324 8.80 -11.94 -19.19
N ILE A 325 9.68 -10.98 -18.88
CA ILE A 325 9.31 -9.74 -18.20
C ILE A 325 9.42 -8.59 -19.20
N ASN A 326 8.28 -7.99 -19.56
CA ASN A 326 8.18 -6.89 -20.51
C ASN A 326 7.87 -5.57 -19.79
N GLU A 327 8.71 -4.57 -20.02
CA GLU A 327 8.55 -3.23 -19.46
C GLU A 327 8.01 -2.29 -20.52
N TYR A 328 6.90 -1.64 -20.21
CA TYR A 328 6.36 -0.55 -21.02
C TYR A 328 7.03 0.74 -20.59
N MET A 329 7.70 1.42 -21.53
CA MET A 329 8.42 2.67 -21.29
C MET A 329 8.02 3.70 -22.32
N HIS A 330 7.81 4.94 -21.88
CA HIS A 330 7.56 6.07 -22.77
C HIS A 330 8.62 7.14 -22.51
N PRO A 331 9.88 6.91 -22.92
CA PRO A 331 10.98 7.82 -22.59
C PRO A 331 10.74 9.17 -23.26
N ARG A 332 10.56 10.22 -22.48
CA ARG A 332 10.40 11.59 -23.02
C ARG A 332 11.78 12.19 -23.34
N LEU A 333 11.84 13.11 -24.31
CA LEU A 333 13.08 13.85 -24.60
C LEU A 333 13.65 14.48 -23.33
N GLN A 334 12.78 15.07 -22.51
CA GLN A 334 13.16 15.72 -21.26
C GLN A 334 13.85 14.75 -20.30
N GLU A 335 13.33 13.53 -20.14
CA GLU A 335 13.95 12.50 -19.29
C GLU A 335 15.33 12.08 -19.80
N ILE A 336 15.50 12.00 -21.12
CA ILE A 336 16.81 11.72 -21.74
C ILE A 336 17.78 12.85 -21.43
N CYS A 337 17.39 14.10 -21.68
CA CYS A 337 18.20 15.28 -21.39
C CYS A 337 18.56 15.41 -19.90
N GLU A 338 17.60 15.10 -19.02
CA GLU A 338 17.75 15.09 -17.56
C GLU A 338 18.71 14.01 -17.06
N THR A 339 18.91 12.94 -17.82
CA THR A 339 19.86 11.87 -17.50
C THR A 339 21.29 12.21 -17.93
N LEU A 340 21.46 13.18 -18.84
CA LEU A 340 22.77 13.59 -19.35
C LEU A 340 23.47 14.59 -18.41
N PRO A 341 24.82 14.64 -18.42
CA PRO A 341 25.58 15.70 -17.74
C PRO A 341 25.09 17.09 -18.14
N GLY A 342 25.08 18.03 -17.21
CA GLY A 342 24.34 19.28 -17.32
C GLY A 342 24.68 20.16 -18.52
N GLY A 343 25.92 20.11 -19.02
CA GLY A 343 26.30 20.81 -20.25
C GLY A 343 25.69 20.18 -21.51
N ILE A 344 25.74 18.85 -21.60
CA ILE A 344 25.23 18.08 -22.75
C ILE A 344 23.71 18.10 -22.78
N GLY A 345 23.07 17.94 -21.61
CA GLY A 345 21.62 18.02 -21.49
C GLY A 345 21.08 19.38 -21.97
N ARG A 346 21.68 20.50 -21.50
CA ARG A 346 21.29 21.86 -21.95
C ARG A 346 21.51 22.05 -23.43
N TRP A 347 22.67 21.62 -23.94
CA TRP A 347 22.97 21.69 -25.36
C TRP A 347 21.91 20.94 -26.19
N LEU A 348 21.56 19.71 -25.80
CA LEU A 348 20.58 18.89 -26.52
C LEU A 348 19.17 19.50 -26.48
N MET A 349 18.73 20.03 -25.34
CA MET A 349 17.43 20.70 -25.23
C MET A 349 17.32 21.95 -26.11
N ASN A 350 18.41 22.71 -26.21
CA ASN A 350 18.47 23.99 -26.93
C ASN A 350 18.88 23.83 -28.40
N SER A 351 19.27 22.63 -28.83
CA SER A 351 19.64 22.34 -30.22
C SER A 351 18.41 22.09 -31.09
N SER A 352 18.49 22.44 -32.39
CA SER A 352 17.38 22.23 -33.33
C SER A 352 17.39 20.84 -33.96
N ALA A 353 18.46 20.47 -34.69
CA ALA A 353 18.51 19.20 -35.43
C ALA A 353 18.69 17.95 -34.53
N PRO A 354 19.62 17.91 -33.57
CA PRO A 354 19.77 16.78 -32.62
C PRO A 354 18.50 16.50 -31.81
N ARG A 355 17.83 17.55 -31.35
CA ARG A 355 16.55 17.45 -30.63
C ARG A 355 15.48 16.77 -31.47
N ARG A 356 15.26 17.23 -32.71
CA ARG A 356 14.26 16.64 -33.63
C ARG A 356 14.55 15.16 -33.90
N LEU A 357 15.82 14.77 -33.96
CA LEU A 357 16.21 13.38 -34.14
C LEU A 357 15.79 12.54 -32.92
N VAL A 358 16.16 12.96 -31.71
CA VAL A 358 15.79 12.24 -30.47
C VAL A 358 14.27 12.20 -30.30
N GLU A 359 13.56 13.30 -30.56
CA GLU A 359 12.09 13.36 -30.51
C GLU A 359 11.44 12.33 -31.43
N ARG A 360 11.97 12.11 -32.64
CA ARG A 360 11.47 11.06 -33.55
C ARG A 360 11.59 9.66 -32.94
N PHE A 361 12.66 9.41 -32.18
CA PHE A 361 12.88 8.14 -31.50
C PHE A 361 12.03 7.96 -30.23
N THR A 362 11.56 9.04 -29.60
CA THR A 362 10.77 9.02 -28.36
C THR A 362 9.25 9.13 -28.57
N LYS A 363 8.78 9.35 -29.81
CA LYS A 363 7.35 9.53 -30.11
C LYS A 363 6.43 8.34 -29.79
N LYS A 364 6.97 7.13 -29.67
CA LYS A 364 6.18 5.92 -29.40
C LYS A 364 6.64 5.26 -28.11
N GLY A 365 5.67 4.74 -27.35
CA GLY A 365 5.97 3.81 -26.26
C GLY A 365 6.76 2.61 -26.77
N ARG A 366 7.71 2.14 -25.96
CA ARG A 366 8.58 1.01 -26.26
C ARG A 366 8.34 -0.09 -25.24
N VAL A 367 8.38 -1.33 -25.72
CA VAL A 367 8.35 -2.51 -24.87
C VAL A 367 9.76 -3.08 -24.82
N ILE A 368 10.32 -3.16 -23.61
CA ILE A 368 11.67 -3.67 -23.38
C ILE A 368 11.55 -4.94 -22.56
N GLN A 369 11.94 -6.06 -23.15
CA GLN A 369 12.00 -7.33 -22.43
C GLN A 369 13.23 -7.34 -21.51
N THR A 370 13.02 -7.06 -20.23
CA THR A 370 14.09 -6.98 -19.22
C THR A 370 14.67 -8.35 -18.87
N SER A 371 13.96 -9.44 -19.16
CA SER A 371 14.49 -10.80 -19.05
C SER A 371 15.35 -11.22 -20.25
N SER A 372 15.43 -10.41 -21.32
CA SER A 372 16.36 -10.65 -22.43
C SER A 372 17.74 -10.07 -22.11
N LEU A 373 18.81 -10.67 -22.64
CA LEU A 373 20.18 -10.16 -22.45
C LEU A 373 20.32 -8.72 -22.95
N HIS A 374 19.80 -8.43 -24.14
CA HIS A 374 19.87 -7.10 -24.74
C HIS A 374 19.13 -6.04 -23.90
N GLY A 375 17.87 -6.30 -23.53
CA GLY A 375 17.08 -5.38 -22.71
C GLY A 375 17.68 -5.17 -21.32
N PHE A 376 18.18 -6.24 -20.70
CA PHE A 376 18.86 -6.16 -19.41
C PHE A 376 20.13 -5.32 -19.50
N MET A 377 21.01 -5.57 -20.48
CA MET A 377 22.26 -4.83 -20.63
C MET A 377 22.03 -3.35 -20.93
N MET A 378 21.04 -3.04 -21.76
CA MET A 378 20.63 -1.66 -22.02
C MET A 378 20.21 -0.94 -20.72
N LEU A 379 19.29 -1.54 -19.93
CA LEU A 379 18.88 -0.95 -18.65
C LEU A 379 20.02 -0.91 -17.65
N ARG A 380 20.95 -1.86 -17.67
CA ARG A 380 22.12 -1.88 -16.80
C ARG A 380 23.10 -0.75 -17.13
N CYS A 381 23.30 -0.44 -18.42
CA CYS A 381 24.08 0.71 -18.86
C CYS A 381 23.45 2.02 -18.37
N VAL A 382 22.13 2.18 -18.52
CA VAL A 382 21.39 3.35 -18.01
C VAL A 382 21.50 3.44 -16.49
N ALA A 383 21.37 2.33 -15.77
CA ALA A 383 21.57 2.28 -14.32
C ALA A 383 22.99 2.70 -13.91
N GLY A 384 24.01 2.36 -14.72
CA GLY A 384 25.40 2.76 -14.52
C GLY A 384 25.64 4.27 -14.60
N MET A 385 24.76 4.99 -15.30
CA MET A 385 24.80 6.46 -15.38
C MET A 385 24.56 7.15 -14.03
N LYS A 386 24.11 6.40 -13.00
CA LYS A 386 24.09 6.81 -11.59
C LYS A 386 25.38 7.51 -11.15
N ARG A 387 26.55 7.13 -11.69
CA ARG A 387 27.84 7.77 -11.37
C ARG A 387 27.89 9.26 -11.73
N TRP A 388 27.17 9.67 -12.77
CA TRP A 388 27.09 11.05 -13.23
C TRP A 388 25.88 11.80 -12.70
N ARG A 389 25.03 11.16 -11.88
CA ARG A 389 23.79 11.76 -11.37
C ARG A 389 24.02 13.17 -10.81
N ARG A 390 25.05 13.34 -9.98
CA ARG A 390 25.35 14.63 -9.32
C ARG A 390 25.78 15.74 -10.29
N SER A 391 26.09 15.42 -11.55
CA SER A 391 26.41 16.39 -12.58
C SER A 391 25.29 16.59 -13.60
N THR A 392 24.13 15.93 -13.45
CA THR A 392 23.01 16.09 -14.38
C THR A 392 22.23 17.38 -14.12
N MET A 393 21.51 17.85 -15.15
CA MET A 393 20.60 19.00 -14.99
C MET A 393 19.53 18.72 -13.94
N ARG A 394 19.01 17.50 -13.92
CA ARG A 394 17.94 17.12 -13.00
C ARG A 394 18.41 17.22 -11.56
N PHE A 395 19.60 16.73 -11.26
CA PHE A 395 20.15 16.85 -9.91
C PHE A 395 20.32 18.30 -9.49
N ALA A 396 20.84 19.16 -10.37
CA ALA A 396 21.03 20.57 -10.06
C ALA A 396 19.69 21.25 -9.69
N GLU A 397 18.63 20.96 -10.44
CA GLU A 397 17.30 21.52 -10.21
C GLU A 397 16.64 20.98 -8.93
N GLU A 398 16.65 19.66 -8.73
CA GLU A 398 16.15 19.03 -7.50
C GLU A 398 16.89 19.55 -6.27
N ASN A 399 18.22 19.67 -6.36
CA ASN A 399 19.04 20.18 -5.28
C ASN A 399 18.70 21.64 -4.96
N ARG A 400 18.45 22.48 -5.98
CA ARG A 400 18.00 23.87 -5.79
C ARG A 400 16.67 23.91 -5.03
N LEU A 401 15.70 23.10 -5.44
CA LEU A 401 14.39 23.03 -4.79
C LEU A 401 14.48 22.52 -3.34
N ILE A 402 15.28 21.49 -3.09
CA ILE A 402 15.54 20.95 -1.75
C ILE A 402 16.15 22.01 -0.83
N GLU A 403 17.19 22.73 -1.28
CA GLU A 403 17.82 23.77 -0.46
C GLU A 403 16.85 24.94 -0.18
N GLN A 404 16.01 25.32 -1.16
CA GLN A 404 14.97 26.34 -0.95
C GLN A 404 13.92 25.89 0.06
N TRP A 405 13.49 24.63 -0.02
CA TRP A 405 12.54 24.04 0.93
C TRP A 405 13.12 23.99 2.35
N LEU A 406 14.37 23.53 2.51
CA LEU A 406 15.06 23.52 3.80
C LEU A 406 15.24 24.92 4.38
N ALA A 407 15.57 25.91 3.53
CA ALA A 407 15.68 27.31 3.96
C ALA A 407 14.33 27.85 4.46
N ARG A 408 13.21 27.55 3.78
CA ARG A 408 11.87 27.93 4.21
C ARG A 408 11.49 27.29 5.54
N ILE A 409 11.81 26.01 5.73
CA ILE A 409 11.63 25.33 7.03
C ILE A 409 12.39 26.06 8.12
N ALA A 410 13.68 26.33 7.92
CA ALA A 410 14.53 26.97 8.92
C ALA A 410 14.04 28.38 9.28
N GLN A 411 13.67 29.19 8.29
CA GLN A 411 13.12 30.53 8.51
C GLN A 411 11.79 30.48 9.28
N THR A 412 10.93 29.52 8.94
CA THR A 412 9.60 29.40 9.56
C THR A 412 9.69 28.87 10.99
N ALA A 413 10.59 27.93 11.25
CA ALA A 413 10.79 27.34 12.57
C ALA A 413 11.19 28.38 13.62
N ALA A 414 11.85 29.47 13.20
CA ALA A 414 12.25 30.55 14.10
C ALA A 414 11.08 31.30 14.76
N PHE A 415 9.89 31.31 14.12
CA PHE A 415 8.71 31.99 14.66
C PHE A 415 7.48 31.09 14.84
N ASN A 416 7.37 29.98 14.10
CA ASN A 416 6.28 29.02 14.21
C ASN A 416 6.73 27.59 13.85
N PRO A 417 7.22 26.81 14.82
CA PRO A 417 7.64 25.42 14.61
C PRO A 417 6.54 24.53 14.02
N ALA A 418 5.29 24.70 14.44
CA ALA A 418 4.17 23.92 13.93
C ALA A 418 3.92 24.19 12.43
N LEU A 419 4.06 25.44 11.98
CA LEU A 419 3.97 25.77 10.57
C LEU A 419 5.16 25.21 9.77
N ALA A 420 6.37 25.22 10.35
CA ALA A 420 7.55 24.63 9.73
C ALA A 420 7.39 23.12 9.50
N VAL A 421 6.74 22.41 10.42
CA VAL A 421 6.37 20.99 10.24
C VAL A 421 5.43 20.83 9.04
N GLU A 422 4.42 21.69 8.89
CA GLU A 422 3.49 21.61 7.75
C GLU A 422 4.19 21.95 6.42
N ILE A 423 5.14 22.88 6.40
CA ILE A 423 6.01 23.12 5.22
C ILE A 423 6.84 21.87 4.91
N ALA A 424 7.36 21.18 5.92
CA ALA A 424 8.09 19.93 5.72
C ALA A 424 7.18 18.84 5.11
N GLU A 425 5.93 18.74 5.56
CA GLU A 425 4.95 17.82 4.99
C GLU A 425 4.55 18.14 3.53
N CYS A 426 4.72 19.38 3.06
CA CYS A 426 4.42 19.73 1.66
C CYS A 426 5.29 18.99 0.63
N GLN A 427 6.41 18.39 1.04
CA GLN A 427 7.20 17.52 0.16
C GLN A 427 6.38 16.36 -0.41
N ARG A 428 5.31 15.92 0.29
CA ARG A 428 4.38 14.86 -0.18
C ARG A 428 3.74 15.16 -1.54
N LEU A 429 3.66 16.44 -1.92
CA LEU A 429 3.17 16.87 -3.23
C LEU A 429 4.16 16.54 -4.36
N VAL A 430 5.46 16.52 -4.05
CA VAL A 430 6.55 16.30 -5.01
C VAL A 430 6.90 14.81 -5.04
N LYS A 431 6.28 14.06 -5.97
CA LYS A 431 6.48 12.61 -6.08
C LYS A 431 6.39 12.08 -7.52
N GLY A 432 6.91 10.88 -7.69
CA GLY A 432 6.87 10.15 -8.96
C GLY A 432 7.85 10.71 -9.99
N TYR A 433 7.59 10.38 -11.25
CA TYR A 433 8.37 10.78 -12.40
C TYR A 433 7.42 11.33 -13.49
N SER A 434 8.00 11.95 -14.52
CA SER A 434 7.26 12.50 -15.67
C SER A 434 6.14 13.49 -15.31
N ASP A 435 4.98 13.40 -15.97
CA ASP A 435 3.80 14.27 -15.77
C ASP A 435 3.30 14.27 -14.32
N THR A 436 3.45 13.17 -13.60
CA THR A 436 3.08 13.08 -12.17
C THR A 436 3.96 14.00 -11.34
N HIS A 437 5.27 14.00 -11.61
CA HIS A 437 6.20 14.91 -10.94
C HIS A 437 5.92 16.38 -11.31
N GLU A 438 5.74 16.68 -12.59
CA GLU A 438 5.49 18.06 -13.05
C GLU A 438 4.17 18.65 -12.50
N ARG A 439 3.13 17.83 -12.36
CA ARG A 439 1.88 18.25 -11.71
C ARG A 439 2.06 18.46 -10.21
N GLY A 440 2.73 17.52 -9.54
CA GLY A 440 3.05 17.61 -8.11
C GLY A 440 3.87 18.84 -7.76
N LEU A 441 4.91 19.13 -8.54
CA LEU A 441 5.77 20.30 -8.36
C LEU A 441 5.01 21.61 -8.56
N ARG A 442 4.16 21.72 -9.58
CA ARG A 442 3.31 22.90 -9.77
C ARG A 442 2.39 23.16 -8.58
N ASN A 443 1.74 22.12 -8.06
CA ASN A 443 0.89 22.25 -6.87
C ASN A 443 1.72 22.65 -5.64
N TYR A 444 2.92 22.09 -5.48
CA TYR A 444 3.85 22.48 -4.42
C TYR A 444 4.23 23.97 -4.50
N GLU A 445 4.61 24.45 -5.69
CA GLU A 445 4.97 25.85 -5.91
C GLU A 445 3.82 26.79 -5.56
N VAL A 446 2.60 26.50 -6.03
CA VAL A 446 1.40 27.28 -5.70
C VAL A 446 1.14 27.33 -4.19
N VAL A 447 1.24 26.19 -3.49
CA VAL A 447 1.05 26.13 -2.04
C VAL A 447 2.15 26.90 -1.29
N MET A 448 3.41 26.81 -1.73
CA MET A 448 4.52 27.55 -1.14
C MET A 448 4.46 29.05 -1.40
N GLU A 449 3.98 29.48 -2.58
CA GLU A 449 3.74 30.88 -2.90
C GLU A 449 2.61 31.46 -2.06
N ALA A 450 1.50 30.72 -1.90
CA ALA A 450 0.43 31.10 -0.98
C ALA A 450 0.95 31.23 0.46
N ALA A 451 1.78 30.27 0.90
CA ALA A 451 2.36 30.32 2.24
C ALA A 451 3.31 31.52 2.43
N GLN A 452 4.11 31.83 1.42
CA GLN A 452 5.00 32.99 1.42
C GLN A 452 4.24 34.32 1.45
N ARG A 453 3.13 34.43 0.69
CA ARG A 453 2.27 35.63 0.70
C ARG A 453 1.61 35.85 2.05
N ALA A 454 1.12 34.79 2.68
CA ALA A 454 0.50 34.86 4.00
C ALA A 454 1.51 35.17 5.12
N GLY A 455 2.78 34.76 4.95
CA GLY A 455 3.86 35.04 5.90
C GLY A 455 3.56 34.51 7.31
N THR A 456 3.82 35.34 8.32
CA THR A 456 3.65 34.98 9.74
C THR A 456 2.20 34.82 10.18
N ALA A 457 1.22 35.29 9.38
CA ALA A 457 -0.20 35.20 9.69
C ALA A 457 -0.82 33.84 9.32
N LEU A 458 -0.08 32.97 8.60
CA LEU A 458 -0.61 31.69 8.16
C LEU A 458 -0.77 30.71 9.32
N ALA A 459 -1.99 30.22 9.53
CA ALA A 459 -2.23 29.14 10.46
C ALA A 459 -1.69 27.79 9.91
N PRO A 460 -1.04 26.95 10.72
CA PRO A 460 -0.60 25.62 10.30
C PRO A 460 -1.73 24.76 9.71
N ALA A 461 -2.94 24.86 10.28
CA ALA A 461 -4.12 24.16 9.78
C ALA A 461 -4.49 24.57 8.34
N THR A 462 -4.37 25.86 8.00
CA THR A 462 -4.62 26.34 6.64
C THR A 462 -3.63 25.73 5.65
N LEU A 463 -2.34 25.67 5.98
CA LEU A 463 -1.35 25.05 5.11
C LEU A 463 -1.61 23.54 4.93
N ARG A 464 -2.03 22.86 6.01
CA ARG A 464 -2.46 21.46 5.98
C ARG A 464 -3.63 21.25 5.01
N GLU A 465 -4.66 22.08 5.11
CA GLU A 465 -5.83 22.02 4.22
C GLU A 465 -5.46 22.23 2.75
N LEU A 466 -4.59 23.22 2.45
CA LEU A 466 -4.11 23.45 1.09
C LEU A 466 -3.34 22.23 0.55
N ARG A 467 -2.46 21.64 1.35
CA ARG A 467 -1.72 20.42 0.98
C ARG A 467 -2.67 19.26 0.71
N ASP A 468 -3.63 19.01 1.60
CA ASP A 468 -4.54 17.88 1.48
C ASP A 468 -5.51 18.07 0.30
N ALA A 469 -5.95 19.31 0.03
CA ALA A 469 -6.72 19.67 -1.16
C ALA A 469 -5.93 19.42 -2.46
N ALA A 470 -4.63 19.73 -2.48
CA ALA A 470 -3.75 19.45 -3.63
C ALA A 470 -3.48 17.96 -3.85
N LEU A 471 -3.50 17.13 -2.78
CA LEU A 471 -3.41 15.67 -2.87
C LEU A 471 -4.74 15.00 -3.24
N ALA A 472 -5.85 15.71 -3.13
CA ALA A 472 -7.18 15.15 -3.34
C ALA A 472 -7.72 15.32 -4.77
N ASP A 473 -6.98 15.99 -5.66
CA ASP A 473 -7.39 16.28 -7.05
C ASP A 473 -6.19 16.53 -7.98
N GLU A 474 -6.07 15.69 -9.02
CA GLU A 474 -5.03 15.82 -10.06
C GLU A 474 -5.16 17.10 -10.90
N HIS A 475 -6.37 17.65 -11.04
CA HIS A 475 -6.66 18.82 -11.87
C HIS A 475 -6.58 20.15 -11.09
N GLY A 476 -6.38 20.09 -9.77
CA GLY A 476 -6.16 21.24 -8.90
C GLY A 476 -7.40 22.12 -8.65
N HIS A 477 -8.61 21.67 -8.95
CA HIS A 477 -9.85 22.40 -8.62
C HIS A 477 -10.04 22.53 -7.12
N LYS A 478 -9.79 21.45 -6.36
CA LYS A 478 -9.88 21.50 -4.89
C LYS A 478 -8.88 22.47 -4.28
N LEU A 479 -7.65 22.48 -4.80
CA LEU A 479 -6.62 23.44 -4.37
C LEU A 479 -7.05 24.89 -4.65
N ARG A 480 -7.54 25.18 -5.86
CA ARG A 480 -8.04 26.53 -6.22
C ARG A 480 -9.21 26.97 -5.32
N ALA A 481 -10.13 26.06 -5.01
CA ALA A 481 -11.25 26.35 -4.11
C ALA A 481 -10.76 26.65 -2.68
N ALA A 482 -9.81 25.86 -2.16
CA ALA A 482 -9.24 26.09 -0.84
C ALA A 482 -8.44 27.40 -0.77
N LEU A 483 -7.68 27.74 -1.81
CA LEU A 483 -6.98 29.03 -1.91
C LEU A 483 -7.96 30.21 -1.90
N ALA A 484 -9.06 30.11 -2.66
CA ALA A 484 -10.10 31.14 -2.67
C ALA A 484 -10.79 31.29 -1.30
N GLN A 485 -11.10 30.17 -0.64
CA GLN A 485 -11.72 30.16 0.69
C GLN A 485 -10.88 30.89 1.75
N HIS A 486 -9.55 30.74 1.68
CA HIS A 486 -8.61 31.38 2.61
C HIS A 486 -8.11 32.75 2.13
N ALA A 487 -8.64 33.29 1.03
CA ALA A 487 -8.18 34.53 0.39
C ALA A 487 -6.67 34.52 0.03
N LEU A 488 -6.17 33.35 -0.36
CA LEU A 488 -4.77 33.08 -0.75
C LEU A 488 -4.63 32.76 -2.24
N ALA A 489 -5.65 33.04 -3.06
CA ALA A 489 -5.64 32.84 -4.51
C ALA A 489 -4.57 33.68 -5.20
#